data_AF-C0EDT7-F1
#
_entry.id   AF-C0EDT7-F1
#
_cell.length_a   1.000
_cell.length_b   1.000
_cell.length_c   1.000
_cell.angle_alpha   90.00
_cell.angle_beta   90.00
_cell.angle_gamma   90.00
#
_symmetry.space_group_name_H-M   'P 1'
#
loop_
_entity.id
_entity.type
_entity.pdbx_description
1 polymer ?
#
loop_
_entity_poly.entity_id
_entity_poly.type
_entity_poly.pdbx_seq_one_letter_code
_entity_poly.pdbx_strand_id
1 'polypeptide(L)'
;MQEIQLKRPSLGDYKEYKVMSTSFTIDGTTRTHYSWYPNHEAGRFERPCRTSYRISIHESYRKNGRVKKKQCVVGSISYYSLIEFGLYDSIDTGLKHASELFHADYDTLYDLVENKMNPILERIRQEFQQTEEYKVVQERDALQKRHAEAKRAFEKKYGVDEYEYCYNIFGELMEPEYLKQIQAQYRAQQAYSRSYQDYQRNTYSSYSGGSYQSIGCKTYTDDEKRILKKCYKKLSMAFHPDLNPGSDTTEEMQMINKLKEEWGI
;
A
#
# COMPACT_ATOMS: atom_id res chain seq x y z
N MET A 1 17.62 -27.03 -23.16
CA MET A 1 17.73 -25.56 -23.10
C MET A 1 18.49 -25.07 -24.31
N GLN A 2 17.98 -24.04 -24.96
CA GLN A 2 18.64 -23.40 -26.09
C GLN A 2 18.65 -21.88 -25.87
N GLU A 3 19.82 -21.26 -26.02
CA GLU A 3 19.93 -19.81 -26.06
C GLU A 3 19.59 -19.27 -27.45
N ILE A 4 18.84 -18.18 -27.48
CA ILE A 4 18.35 -17.50 -28.68
C ILE A 4 18.65 -16.02 -28.52
N GLN A 5 19.10 -15.37 -29.60
CA GLN A 5 19.31 -13.93 -29.61
C GLN A 5 18.05 -13.21 -30.09
N LEU A 6 17.50 -12.33 -29.25
CA LEU A 6 16.39 -11.46 -29.59
C LEU A 6 16.80 -10.43 -30.63
N LYS A 7 15.88 -10.00 -31.49
CA LYS A 7 16.13 -8.99 -32.54
C LYS A 7 16.25 -7.56 -32.02
N ARG A 8 15.66 -7.26 -30.87
CA ARG A 8 15.67 -5.93 -30.25
C ARG A 8 15.98 -6.09 -28.76
N PRO A 9 16.75 -5.18 -28.16
CA PRO A 9 16.89 -5.12 -26.71
C PRO A 9 15.54 -4.73 -26.08
N SER A 10 15.30 -5.18 -24.86
CA SER A 10 14.25 -4.61 -24.00
C SER A 10 14.70 -3.24 -23.48
N LEU A 11 13.79 -2.42 -22.98
CA LEU A 11 14.13 -1.25 -22.19
C LEU A 11 13.97 -1.59 -20.71
N GLY A 12 14.85 -1.04 -19.88
CA GLY A 12 14.75 -1.17 -18.45
C GLY A 12 13.77 -0.21 -17.82
N ASP A 13 13.89 -0.09 -16.51
CA ASP A 13 13.12 0.85 -15.72
C ASP A 13 13.53 2.30 -16.01
N TYR A 14 12.71 3.25 -15.60
CA TYR A 14 13.06 4.67 -15.63
C TYR A 14 14.12 4.98 -14.60
N LYS A 15 15.05 5.88 -14.98
CA LYS A 15 16.20 6.20 -14.14
C LYS A 15 15.85 6.98 -12.88
N GLU A 16 14.81 7.82 -12.95
CA GLU A 16 14.51 8.79 -11.90
C GLU A 16 13.02 8.97 -11.70
N TYR A 17 12.65 9.51 -10.55
CA TYR A 17 11.33 10.10 -10.31
C TYR A 17 11.37 11.61 -10.47
N LYS A 18 10.26 12.16 -10.96
CA LYS A 18 9.99 13.59 -11.03
C LYS A 18 8.78 13.91 -10.15
N VAL A 19 8.92 14.93 -9.32
CA VAL A 19 7.83 15.44 -8.49
C VAL A 19 6.88 16.25 -9.37
N MET A 20 5.58 16.05 -9.14
CA MET A 20 4.50 16.81 -9.75
C MET A 20 3.68 17.49 -8.66
N SER A 21 3.39 18.76 -8.85
CA SER A 21 2.38 19.45 -8.05
C SER A 21 1.06 19.48 -8.82
N THR A 22 -0.04 19.20 -8.12
CA THR A 22 -1.40 19.41 -8.61
C THR A 22 -2.13 20.27 -7.62
N SER A 23 -2.44 21.50 -8.01
CA SER A 23 -3.20 22.43 -7.17
C SER A 23 -4.68 22.40 -7.53
N PHE A 24 -5.53 22.44 -6.51
CA PHE A 24 -6.98 22.53 -6.67
C PHE A 24 -7.55 23.46 -5.60
N THR A 25 -8.67 24.11 -5.91
CA THR A 25 -9.36 25.02 -4.99
C THR A 25 -10.71 24.44 -4.62
N ILE A 26 -10.96 24.27 -3.32
CA ILE A 26 -12.24 23.85 -2.76
C ILE A 26 -12.64 24.91 -1.73
N ASP A 27 -13.86 25.43 -1.84
CA ASP A 27 -14.42 26.45 -0.94
C ASP A 27 -13.51 27.66 -0.71
N GLY A 28 -12.87 28.15 -1.78
CA GLY A 28 -11.95 29.29 -1.74
C GLY A 28 -10.57 28.98 -1.16
N THR A 29 -10.31 27.75 -0.71
CA THR A 29 -9.01 27.30 -0.20
C THR A 29 -8.27 26.52 -1.28
N THR A 30 -7.14 27.05 -1.73
CA THR A 30 -6.24 26.33 -2.64
C THR A 30 -5.34 25.38 -1.87
N ARG A 31 -5.29 24.12 -2.29
CA ARG A 31 -4.37 23.10 -1.78
C ARG A 31 -3.52 22.56 -2.92
N THR A 32 -2.27 22.22 -2.63
CA THR A 32 -1.35 21.61 -3.59
C THR A 32 -1.00 20.20 -3.12
N HIS A 33 -1.27 19.21 -3.95
CA HIS A 33 -0.86 17.82 -3.74
C HIS A 33 0.45 17.54 -4.49
N TYR A 34 1.41 16.91 -3.82
CA TYR A 34 2.73 16.56 -4.36
C TYR A 34 2.79 15.06 -4.64
N SER A 35 2.53 14.71 -5.90
CA SER A 35 2.69 13.35 -6.41
C SER A 35 4.05 13.16 -7.09
N TRP A 36 4.35 11.94 -7.53
CA TRP A 36 5.55 11.64 -8.30
C TRP A 36 5.26 10.66 -9.41
N TYR A 37 6.04 10.73 -10.47
CA TYR A 37 5.96 9.83 -11.62
C TYR A 37 7.36 9.56 -12.17
N PRO A 38 7.54 8.51 -12.99
CA PRO A 38 8.82 8.26 -13.66
C PRO A 38 9.23 9.44 -14.56
N ASN A 39 10.45 9.95 -14.37
CA ASN A 39 10.98 11.04 -15.18
C ASN A 39 11.21 10.57 -16.62
N HIS A 40 10.25 10.83 -17.51
CA HIS A 40 10.34 10.42 -18.91
C HIS A 40 11.51 11.08 -19.66
N GLU A 41 11.95 12.27 -19.24
CA GLU A 41 13.07 13.00 -19.85
C GLU A 41 14.43 12.39 -19.47
N ALA A 42 14.55 11.81 -18.27
CA ALA A 42 15.75 11.07 -17.85
C ALA A 42 15.94 9.74 -18.60
N GLY A 43 14.91 9.28 -19.30
CA GLY A 43 14.92 8.05 -20.08
C GLY A 43 14.90 6.79 -19.20
N ARG A 44 15.19 5.66 -19.86
CA ARG A 44 15.21 4.32 -19.24
C ARG A 44 16.61 3.74 -19.26
N PHE A 45 16.85 2.72 -18.44
CA PHE A 45 18.08 1.95 -18.52
C PHE A 45 18.16 1.18 -19.83
N GLU A 46 19.34 1.23 -20.46
CA GLU A 46 19.65 0.40 -21.61
C GLU A 46 19.91 -1.03 -21.13
N ARG A 47 19.36 -2.00 -21.87
CA ARG A 47 19.43 -3.42 -21.52
C ARG A 47 20.07 -4.19 -22.68
N PRO A 48 21.42 -4.23 -22.74
CA PRO A 48 22.15 -4.73 -23.91
C PRO A 48 22.07 -6.26 -24.07
N CYS A 49 21.86 -7.02 -22.99
CA CYS A 49 21.70 -8.46 -23.05
C CYS A 49 20.44 -8.84 -23.85
N ARG A 50 20.61 -9.58 -24.95
CA ARG A 50 19.50 -9.99 -25.85
C ARG A 50 19.23 -11.49 -25.80
N THR A 51 19.83 -12.18 -24.83
CA THR A 51 19.68 -13.61 -24.67
C THR A 51 18.27 -13.95 -24.21
N SER A 52 17.68 -14.95 -24.85
CA SER A 52 16.44 -15.60 -24.45
C SER A 52 16.64 -17.11 -24.42
N TYR A 53 15.99 -17.76 -23.48
CA TYR A 53 16.11 -19.17 -23.19
C TYR A 53 14.86 -19.90 -23.67
N ARG A 54 14.98 -20.69 -24.72
CA ARG A 54 13.93 -21.61 -25.16
C ARG A 54 14.03 -22.91 -24.37
N ILE A 55 12.96 -23.18 -23.62
CA ILE A 55 12.79 -24.37 -22.80
C ILE A 55 11.96 -25.37 -23.60
N SER A 56 12.49 -26.57 -23.78
CA SER A 56 11.78 -27.68 -24.39
C SER A 56 12.07 -28.98 -23.66
N ILE A 57 11.03 -29.80 -23.53
CA ILE A 57 11.08 -31.14 -22.94
C ILE A 57 11.04 -32.14 -24.08
N HIS A 58 11.98 -33.08 -24.08
CA HIS A 58 12.13 -34.10 -25.10
C HIS A 58 12.04 -35.49 -24.47
N GLU A 59 11.27 -36.37 -25.09
CA GLU A 59 11.23 -37.79 -24.78
C GLU A 59 11.69 -38.58 -26.02
N SER A 60 12.71 -39.42 -25.82
CA SER A 60 13.18 -40.34 -26.84
C SER A 60 12.71 -41.75 -26.50
N TYR A 61 12.03 -42.41 -27.43
CA TYR A 61 11.47 -43.76 -27.24
C TYR A 61 11.72 -44.63 -28.47
N ARG A 62 11.62 -45.95 -28.34
CA ARG A 62 11.74 -46.88 -29.48
C ARG A 62 10.38 -47.42 -29.88
N LYS A 63 10.08 -47.43 -31.18
CA LYS A 63 8.90 -48.09 -31.76
C LYS A 63 9.36 -48.92 -32.96
N ASN A 64 9.16 -50.24 -32.90
CA ASN A 64 9.59 -51.20 -33.92
C ASN A 64 11.09 -51.09 -34.24
N GLY A 65 11.93 -51.03 -33.21
CA GLY A 65 13.39 -50.94 -33.35
C GLY A 65 13.94 -49.58 -33.79
N ARG A 66 13.07 -48.62 -34.21
CA ARG A 66 13.49 -47.26 -34.60
C ARG A 66 13.32 -46.28 -33.45
N VAL A 67 14.32 -45.42 -33.25
CA VAL A 67 14.23 -44.31 -32.29
C VAL A 67 13.26 -43.25 -32.84
N LYS A 68 12.30 -42.86 -32.01
CA LYS A 68 11.38 -41.75 -32.23
C LYS A 68 11.57 -40.72 -31.12
N LYS A 69 11.19 -39.48 -31.42
CA LYS A 69 11.28 -38.36 -30.48
C LYS A 69 9.94 -37.65 -30.39
N LYS A 70 9.49 -37.41 -29.16
CA LYS A 70 8.41 -36.49 -28.83
C LYS A 70 9.03 -35.25 -28.19
N GLN A 71 8.55 -34.08 -28.56
CA GLN A 71 9.07 -32.82 -28.02
C GLN A 71 7.95 -31.81 -27.79
N CYS A 72 8.04 -31.08 -26.69
CA CYS A 72 7.16 -29.96 -26.37
C CYS A 72 8.04 -28.76 -26.04
N VAL A 73 7.69 -27.61 -26.59
CA VAL A 73 8.28 -26.33 -26.16
C VAL A 73 7.43 -25.85 -25.01
N VAL A 74 8.06 -25.62 -23.87
CA VAL A 74 7.39 -25.17 -22.65
C VAL A 74 7.32 -23.65 -22.63
N GLY A 75 8.37 -22.98 -23.11
CA GLY A 75 8.39 -21.52 -23.14
C GLY A 75 9.65 -20.98 -23.79
N SER A 76 9.65 -19.67 -24.01
CA SER A 76 10.86 -18.91 -24.35
C SER A 76 10.86 -17.66 -23.48
N ILE A 77 11.89 -17.49 -22.66
CA ILE A 77 11.94 -16.43 -21.64
C ILE A 77 13.17 -15.57 -21.89
N SER A 78 13.04 -14.25 -21.88
CA SER A 78 14.20 -13.36 -22.03
C SER A 78 15.03 -13.30 -20.74
N TYR A 79 16.30 -12.90 -20.85
CA TYR A 79 17.17 -12.62 -19.70
C TYR A 79 16.47 -11.75 -18.64
N TYR A 80 15.86 -10.64 -19.05
CA TYR A 80 15.24 -9.70 -18.12
C TYR A 80 13.87 -10.17 -17.62
N SER A 81 13.12 -10.92 -18.42
CA SER A 81 11.87 -11.53 -17.96
C SER A 81 12.11 -12.55 -16.84
N LEU A 82 13.25 -13.25 -16.85
CA LEU A 82 13.65 -14.12 -15.74
C LEU A 82 13.96 -13.34 -14.45
N ILE A 83 14.37 -12.08 -14.55
CA ILE A 83 14.59 -11.20 -13.40
C ILE A 83 13.27 -10.60 -12.89
N GLU A 84 12.41 -10.15 -13.80
CA GLU A 84 11.19 -9.40 -13.45
C GLU A 84 10.02 -10.30 -13.03
N PHE A 85 9.83 -11.44 -13.72
CA PHE A 85 8.70 -12.34 -13.52
C PHE A 85 9.12 -13.70 -12.96
N GLY A 86 10.40 -14.07 -13.12
CA GLY A 86 10.90 -15.37 -12.67
C GLY A 86 10.52 -16.52 -13.60
N LEU A 87 11.01 -17.72 -13.24
CA LEU A 87 10.85 -18.93 -14.06
C LEU A 87 9.39 -19.42 -14.05
N TYR A 88 8.82 -19.63 -12.85
CA TYR A 88 7.48 -20.22 -12.68
C TYR A 88 6.40 -19.51 -13.50
N ASP A 89 6.24 -18.19 -13.31
CA ASP A 89 5.24 -17.37 -14.01
C ASP A 89 5.42 -17.40 -15.53
N SER A 90 6.65 -17.66 -15.99
CA SER A 90 6.98 -17.65 -17.41
C SER A 90 6.74 -18.99 -18.12
N ILE A 91 6.61 -20.12 -17.41
CA ILE A 91 6.48 -21.46 -18.03
C ILE A 91 5.25 -22.28 -17.59
N ASP A 92 4.54 -21.89 -16.55
CA ASP A 92 3.43 -22.66 -15.96
C ASP A 92 2.46 -23.22 -17.01
N THR A 93 1.94 -22.36 -17.90
CA THR A 93 1.00 -22.78 -18.97
C THR A 93 1.60 -23.84 -19.90
N GLY A 94 2.85 -23.65 -20.36
CA GLY A 94 3.48 -24.61 -21.27
C GLY A 94 3.89 -25.90 -20.58
N LEU A 95 4.12 -25.85 -19.27
CA LEU A 95 4.46 -27.01 -18.47
C LEU A 95 3.23 -27.87 -18.18
N LYS A 96 2.06 -27.26 -17.95
CA LYS A 96 0.76 -27.96 -17.91
C LYS A 96 0.51 -28.74 -19.19
N HIS A 97 0.69 -28.10 -20.35
CA HIS A 97 0.57 -28.79 -21.63
C HIS A 97 1.61 -29.92 -21.80
N ALA A 98 2.85 -29.74 -21.33
CA ALA A 98 3.85 -30.79 -21.37
C ALA A 98 3.48 -31.97 -20.45
N SER A 99 2.93 -31.72 -19.26
CA SER A 99 2.46 -32.76 -18.33
C SER A 99 1.40 -33.65 -18.99
N GLU A 100 0.39 -33.04 -19.62
CA GLU A 100 -0.64 -33.76 -20.38
C GLU A 100 -0.04 -34.54 -21.55
N LEU A 101 0.86 -33.90 -22.32
CA LEU A 101 1.46 -34.51 -23.49
C LEU A 101 2.32 -35.72 -23.13
N PHE A 102 3.16 -35.63 -22.10
CA PHE A 102 4.08 -36.69 -21.71
C PHE A 102 3.48 -37.67 -20.70
N HIS A 103 2.25 -37.43 -20.22
CA HIS A 103 1.63 -38.18 -19.12
C HIS A 103 2.56 -38.23 -17.89
N ALA A 104 3.22 -37.12 -17.61
CA ALA A 104 4.18 -36.96 -16.52
C ALA A 104 3.63 -35.99 -15.49
N ASP A 105 3.98 -36.21 -14.23
CA ASP A 105 3.62 -35.34 -13.13
C ASP A 105 4.17 -33.91 -13.32
N TYR A 106 3.35 -32.90 -13.02
CA TYR A 106 3.69 -31.49 -13.25
C TYR A 106 4.90 -31.07 -12.41
N ASP A 107 4.91 -31.40 -11.13
CA ASP A 107 5.98 -31.03 -10.20
C ASP A 107 7.31 -31.67 -10.63
N THR A 108 7.26 -32.94 -11.04
CA THR A 108 8.41 -33.64 -11.61
C THR A 108 8.97 -32.94 -12.85
N LEU A 109 8.11 -32.45 -13.75
CA LEU A 109 8.56 -31.70 -14.92
C LEU A 109 9.08 -30.31 -14.54
N TYR A 110 8.48 -29.66 -13.56
CA TYR A 110 8.92 -28.35 -13.06
C TYR A 110 10.31 -28.46 -12.45
N ASP A 111 10.53 -29.40 -11.53
CA ASP A 111 11.82 -29.67 -10.89
C ASP A 111 12.90 -29.97 -11.92
N LEU A 112 12.58 -30.73 -12.98
CA LEU A 112 13.53 -31.02 -14.05
C LEU A 112 13.97 -29.75 -14.79
N VAL A 113 13.03 -28.85 -15.07
CA VAL A 113 13.32 -27.57 -15.74
C VAL A 113 14.07 -26.65 -14.78
N GLU A 114 13.60 -26.51 -13.54
CA GLU A 114 14.19 -25.65 -12.52
C GLU A 114 15.64 -26.07 -12.23
N ASN A 115 15.90 -27.35 -11.99
CA ASN A 115 17.27 -27.84 -11.75
C ASN A 115 18.23 -27.52 -12.90
N LYS A 116 17.75 -27.50 -14.15
CA LYS A 116 18.55 -27.10 -15.32
C LYS A 116 18.68 -25.59 -15.46
N MET A 117 17.68 -24.84 -15.03
CA MET A 117 17.65 -23.38 -15.13
C MET A 117 18.36 -22.69 -13.97
N ASN A 118 18.45 -23.31 -12.80
CA ASN A 118 19.03 -22.72 -11.59
C ASN A 118 20.46 -22.17 -11.79
N PRO A 119 21.41 -22.90 -12.40
CA PRO A 119 22.74 -22.35 -12.65
C PRO A 119 22.72 -21.10 -13.57
N ILE A 120 21.78 -21.05 -14.51
CA ILE A 120 21.59 -19.91 -15.41
C ILE A 120 20.95 -18.74 -14.63
N LEU A 121 19.93 -19.01 -13.83
CA LEU A 121 19.26 -18.01 -12.99
C LEU A 121 20.23 -17.34 -12.02
N GLU A 122 21.08 -18.13 -11.34
CA GLU A 122 22.09 -17.60 -10.42
C GLU A 122 23.09 -16.69 -11.13
N ARG A 123 23.57 -17.10 -12.32
CA ARG A 123 24.45 -16.26 -13.13
C ARG A 123 23.76 -14.95 -13.54
N ILE A 124 22.53 -15.02 -14.05
CA ILE A 124 21.76 -13.83 -14.47
C ILE A 124 21.54 -12.90 -13.27
N ARG A 125 21.20 -13.44 -12.09
CA ARG A 125 21.03 -12.64 -10.87
C ARG A 125 22.32 -11.92 -10.48
N GLN A 126 23.45 -12.63 -10.48
CA GLN A 126 24.75 -12.03 -10.16
C GLN A 126 25.14 -10.95 -11.17
N GLU A 127 24.96 -11.21 -12.47
CA GLU A 127 25.23 -10.23 -13.54
C GLU A 127 24.33 -9.00 -13.38
N PHE A 128 23.03 -9.18 -13.16
CA PHE A 128 22.08 -8.08 -13.00
C PHE A 128 22.35 -7.25 -11.74
N GLN A 129 22.74 -7.87 -10.63
CA GLN A 129 23.09 -7.16 -9.40
C GLN A 129 24.28 -6.19 -9.54
N GLN A 130 25.14 -6.40 -10.53
CA GLN A 130 26.25 -5.47 -10.82
C GLN A 130 25.82 -4.28 -11.68
N THR A 131 24.60 -4.27 -12.22
CA THR A 131 24.12 -3.20 -13.10
C THR A 131 23.76 -1.94 -12.33
N GLU A 132 23.84 -0.81 -13.01
CA GLU A 132 23.34 0.47 -12.48
C GLU A 132 21.83 0.43 -12.27
N GLU A 133 21.09 -0.22 -13.17
CA GLU A 133 19.63 -0.40 -13.06
C GLU A 133 19.25 -1.04 -11.71
N TYR A 134 19.93 -2.12 -11.33
CA TYR A 134 19.65 -2.79 -10.06
C TYR A 134 19.88 -1.87 -8.85
N LYS A 135 20.98 -1.11 -8.83
CA LYS A 135 21.29 -0.19 -7.73
C LYS A 135 20.22 0.89 -7.60
N VAL A 136 19.84 1.51 -8.71
CA VAL A 136 18.83 2.57 -8.72
C VAL A 136 17.45 2.04 -8.34
N VAL A 137 17.07 0.84 -8.79
CA VAL A 137 15.82 0.20 -8.35
C VAL A 137 15.82 -0.05 -6.84
N GLN A 138 16.93 -0.52 -6.26
CA GLN A 138 17.04 -0.69 -4.81
C GLN A 138 16.93 0.63 -4.04
N GLU A 139 17.61 1.68 -4.50
CA GLU A 139 17.51 3.02 -3.90
C GLU A 139 16.08 3.58 -3.97
N ARG A 140 15.40 3.33 -5.07
CA ARG A 140 14.02 3.75 -5.31
C ARG A 140 13.02 2.98 -4.45
N ASP A 141 13.20 1.68 -4.28
CA ASP A 141 12.38 0.87 -3.37
C ASP A 141 12.56 1.35 -1.92
N ALA A 142 13.80 1.65 -1.53
CA ALA A 142 14.09 2.23 -0.22
C ALA A 142 13.51 3.64 -0.05
N LEU A 143 13.49 4.46 -1.11
CA LEU A 143 12.84 5.77 -1.11
C LEU A 143 11.32 5.65 -0.91
N GLN A 144 10.64 4.81 -1.69
CA GLN A 144 9.20 4.58 -1.56
C GLN A 144 8.83 4.04 -0.18
N LYS A 145 9.63 3.11 0.36
CA LYS A 145 9.42 2.59 1.70
C LYS A 145 9.52 3.68 2.77
N ARG A 146 10.57 4.52 2.71
CA ARG A 146 10.74 5.66 3.64
C ARG A 146 9.57 6.63 3.54
N HIS A 147 9.11 6.94 2.33
CA HIS A 147 7.94 7.79 2.12
C HIS A 147 6.67 7.19 2.75
N ALA A 148 6.38 5.90 2.50
CA ALA A 148 5.23 5.23 3.09
C ALA A 148 5.30 5.19 4.63
N GLU A 149 6.48 5.00 5.20
CA GLU A 149 6.70 5.06 6.65
C GLU A 149 6.49 6.47 7.21
N ALA A 150 7.01 7.50 6.54
CA ALA A 150 6.83 8.90 6.92
C ALA A 150 5.36 9.32 6.86
N LYS A 151 4.65 8.93 5.80
CA LYS A 151 3.21 9.16 5.62
C LYS A 151 2.41 8.53 6.76
N ARG A 152 2.64 7.24 7.06
CA ARG A 152 1.99 6.55 8.20
C ARG A 152 2.31 7.21 9.55
N ALA A 153 3.55 7.66 9.75
CA ALA A 153 3.94 8.35 10.97
C ALA A 153 3.24 9.71 11.11
N PHE A 154 3.07 10.44 10.00
CA PHE A 154 2.35 11.70 9.93
C PHE A 154 0.86 11.51 10.24
N GLU A 155 0.21 10.56 9.57
CA GLU A 155 -1.19 10.19 9.82
C GLU A 155 -1.41 9.78 11.28
N LYS A 156 -0.54 8.94 11.84
CA LYS A 156 -0.61 8.53 13.24
C LYS A 156 -0.46 9.71 14.20
N LYS A 157 0.38 10.70 13.86
CA LYS A 157 0.66 11.86 14.71
C LYS A 157 -0.49 12.87 14.69
N TYR A 158 -0.99 13.23 13.50
CA TYR A 158 -1.94 14.32 13.33
C TYR A 158 -3.38 13.86 13.11
N GLY A 159 -3.61 12.57 12.84
CA GLY A 159 -4.94 12.01 12.57
C GLY A 159 -5.49 12.32 11.19
N VAL A 160 -4.65 12.78 10.26
CA VAL A 160 -5.05 13.20 8.90
C VAL A 160 -4.13 12.60 7.84
N ASP A 161 -4.70 12.18 6.71
CA ASP A 161 -3.97 11.73 5.51
C ASP A 161 -3.62 12.94 4.63
N GLU A 162 -2.73 13.80 5.14
CA GLU A 162 -2.35 15.03 4.46
C GLU A 162 -0.83 15.19 4.26
N TYR A 163 -0.06 14.10 4.41
CA TYR A 163 1.40 14.13 4.28
C TYR A 163 1.85 14.69 2.92
N GLU A 164 1.22 14.23 1.84
CA GLU A 164 1.53 14.60 0.44
C GLU A 164 1.05 16.02 0.07
N TYR A 165 0.40 16.75 0.98
CA TYR A 165 0.12 18.18 0.83
C TYR A 165 1.20 19.05 1.47
N CYS A 166 2.06 18.46 2.31
CA CYS A 166 3.17 19.14 2.95
C CYS A 166 4.51 18.73 2.37
N TYR A 167 4.69 17.45 2.04
CA TYR A 167 5.97 16.86 1.66
C TYR A 167 5.88 16.16 0.31
N ASN A 168 6.99 16.09 -0.41
CA ASN A 168 7.11 15.28 -1.63
C ASN A 168 7.67 13.87 -1.35
N ILE A 169 7.83 13.05 -2.40
CA ILE A 169 8.37 11.67 -2.32
C ILE A 169 9.77 11.58 -1.69
N PHE A 170 10.57 12.65 -1.80
CA PHE A 170 11.92 12.74 -1.22
C PHE A 170 11.92 13.18 0.25
N GLY A 171 10.75 13.52 0.80
CA GLY A 171 10.58 14.00 2.17
C GLY A 171 10.90 15.49 2.34
N GLU A 172 11.01 16.24 1.24
CA GLU A 172 11.25 17.68 1.27
C GLU A 172 9.96 18.42 1.63
N LEU A 173 10.04 19.39 2.54
CA LEU A 173 8.89 20.21 2.93
C LEU A 173 8.58 21.23 1.83
N MET A 174 7.46 21.04 1.17
CA MET A 174 7.00 21.87 0.06
C MET A 174 6.04 22.97 0.52
N GLU A 175 5.18 22.70 1.49
CA GLU A 175 4.18 23.66 2.01
C GLU A 175 4.32 23.86 3.54
N PRO A 176 5.26 24.73 3.97
CA PRO A 176 5.50 24.97 5.40
C PRO A 176 4.31 25.63 6.11
N GLU A 177 3.56 26.50 5.42
CA GLU A 177 2.41 27.17 6.02
C GLU A 177 1.25 26.20 6.23
N TYR A 178 1.00 25.29 5.29
CA TYR A 178 -0.03 24.25 5.45
C TYR A 178 0.32 23.30 6.59
N LEU A 179 1.59 22.91 6.71
CA LEU A 179 2.05 22.11 7.85
C LEU A 179 1.81 22.82 9.20
N LYS A 180 2.05 24.14 9.29
CA LYS A 180 1.75 24.92 10.50
C LYS A 180 0.26 24.90 10.83
N GLN A 181 -0.62 24.96 9.84
CA GLN A 181 -2.07 24.87 10.04
C GLN A 181 -2.46 23.51 10.63
N ILE A 182 -1.99 22.41 10.06
CA ILE A 182 -2.23 21.05 10.59
C ILE A 182 -1.73 20.95 12.04
N GLN A 183 -0.52 21.46 12.31
CA GLN A 183 0.04 21.46 13.67
C GLN A 183 -0.78 22.29 14.65
N ALA A 184 -1.31 23.44 14.23
CA ALA A 184 -2.16 24.30 15.04
C ALA A 184 -3.51 23.63 15.35
N GLN A 185 -4.16 23.04 14.34
CA GLN A 185 -5.40 22.29 14.50
C GLN A 185 -5.21 21.11 15.47
N TYR A 186 -4.13 20.34 15.31
CA TYR A 186 -3.79 19.25 16.21
C TYR A 186 -3.59 19.72 17.67
N ARG A 187 -2.91 20.85 17.88
CA ARG A 187 -2.74 21.44 19.23
C ARG A 187 -4.07 21.89 19.82
N ALA A 188 -4.92 22.53 19.03
CA ALA A 188 -6.25 22.97 19.45
C ALA A 188 -7.13 21.78 19.85
N GLN A 189 -7.16 20.71 19.06
CA GLN A 189 -7.89 19.48 19.37
C GLN A 189 -7.38 18.81 20.66
N GLN A 190 -6.06 18.77 20.88
CA GLN A 190 -5.50 18.26 22.14
C GLN A 190 -5.90 19.11 23.35
N ALA A 191 -5.81 20.43 23.24
CA ALA A 191 -6.17 21.35 24.31
C ALA A 191 -7.66 21.20 24.68
N TYR A 192 -8.54 21.13 23.67
CA TYR A 192 -9.97 20.88 23.84
C TYR A 192 -10.24 19.52 24.50
N SER A 193 -9.58 18.45 24.06
CA SER A 193 -9.76 17.12 24.65
C SER A 193 -9.37 17.10 26.14
N ARG A 194 -8.28 17.81 26.51
CA ARG A 194 -7.86 17.94 27.92
C ARG A 194 -8.85 18.77 28.74
N SER A 195 -9.24 19.95 28.26
CA SER A 195 -10.20 20.80 28.98
C SER A 195 -11.56 20.11 29.14
N TYR A 196 -12.03 19.38 28.13
CA TYR A 196 -13.26 18.59 28.21
C TYR A 196 -13.14 17.43 29.20
N GLN A 197 -12.00 16.73 29.25
CA GLN A 197 -11.75 15.70 30.26
C GLN A 197 -11.75 16.27 31.68
N ASP A 198 -11.12 17.44 31.88
CA ASP A 198 -11.10 18.13 33.17
C ASP A 198 -12.49 18.62 33.56
N TYR A 199 -13.25 19.22 32.64
CA TYR A 199 -14.64 19.61 32.86
C TYR A 199 -15.51 18.40 33.22
N GLN A 200 -15.38 17.28 32.50
CA GLN A 200 -16.11 16.06 32.80
C GLN A 200 -15.73 15.50 34.18
N ARG A 201 -14.44 15.48 34.54
CA ARG A 201 -13.97 15.04 35.85
C ARG A 201 -14.52 15.93 36.98
N ASN A 202 -14.53 17.24 36.78
CA ASN A 202 -15.07 18.22 37.73
C ASN A 202 -16.61 18.11 37.85
N THR A 203 -17.30 17.82 36.75
CA THR A 203 -18.76 17.63 36.73
C THR A 203 -19.18 16.30 37.37
N TYR A 204 -18.41 15.22 37.17
CA TYR A 204 -18.63 13.95 37.87
C TYR A 204 -18.28 14.03 39.36
N SER A 205 -17.27 14.83 39.72
CA SER A 205 -16.95 15.18 41.11
C SER A 205 -18.10 15.94 41.79
N SER A 206 -18.69 16.92 41.11
CA SER A 206 -19.80 17.73 41.67
C SER A 206 -21.14 16.99 41.76
N TYR A 207 -21.37 15.97 40.93
CA TYR A 207 -22.57 15.13 41.00
C TYR A 207 -22.49 13.96 41.99
N SER A 208 -21.31 13.68 42.57
CA SER A 208 -21.16 12.64 43.62
C SER A 208 -21.71 13.08 44.99
N GLY A 209 -22.39 14.22 45.09
CA GLY A 209 -22.98 14.76 46.33
C GLY A 209 -24.50 14.88 46.34
N GLY A 210 -25.22 14.36 45.34
CA GLY A 210 -26.68 14.53 45.22
C GLY A 210 -27.45 13.22 45.35
N SER A 211 -28.04 12.95 46.52
CA SER A 211 -29.10 11.96 46.67
C SER A 211 -30.34 12.42 45.90
N TYR A 212 -30.69 11.77 44.80
CA TYR A 212 -32.03 11.95 44.22
C TYR A 212 -32.63 10.64 43.72
N GLN A 213 -33.88 10.47 44.11
CA GLN A 213 -34.70 9.28 43.95
C GLN A 213 -34.76 8.77 42.52
N SER A 214 -34.53 7.47 42.38
CA SER A 214 -34.86 6.67 41.20
C SER A 214 -36.35 6.77 40.92
N ILE A 215 -36.73 7.55 39.89
CA ILE A 215 -38.01 7.40 39.21
C ILE A 215 -37.72 6.52 37.99
N GLY A 216 -38.35 5.35 38.00
CA GLY A 216 -38.01 4.24 37.12
C GLY A 216 -38.28 4.48 35.63
N CYS A 217 -37.27 4.19 34.82
CA CYS A 217 -37.41 3.52 33.54
C CYS A 217 -36.18 2.63 33.35
N LYS A 218 -36.37 1.31 33.33
CA LYS A 218 -35.31 0.32 33.13
C LYS A 218 -35.11 0.11 31.63
N THR A 219 -34.02 0.62 31.07
CA THR A 219 -33.59 0.21 29.72
C THR A 219 -32.12 -0.21 29.65
N TYR A 220 -31.25 0.33 30.52
CA TYR A 220 -29.82 0.03 30.49
C TYR A 220 -29.26 -0.17 31.90
N THR A 221 -28.45 -1.22 32.06
CA THR A 221 -27.62 -1.47 33.26
C THR A 221 -26.55 -0.40 33.43
N ASP A 222 -25.96 -0.29 34.63
CA ASP A 222 -24.93 0.72 34.91
C ASP A 222 -23.68 0.56 34.04
N ASP A 223 -23.33 -0.68 33.66
CA ASP A 223 -22.23 -0.97 32.75
C ASP A 223 -22.56 -0.57 31.30
N GLU A 224 -23.79 -0.80 30.85
CA GLU A 224 -24.27 -0.34 29.54
C GLU A 224 -24.35 1.19 29.48
N LYS A 225 -24.81 1.86 30.55
CA LYS A 225 -24.78 3.33 30.65
C LYS A 225 -23.35 3.86 30.56
N ARG A 226 -22.36 3.15 31.10
CA ARG A 226 -20.93 3.54 30.96
C ARG A 226 -20.47 3.45 29.50
N ILE A 227 -20.95 2.47 28.74
CA ILE A 227 -20.67 2.33 27.31
C ILE A 227 -21.39 3.42 26.52
N LEU A 228 -22.68 3.65 26.76
CA LEU A 228 -23.48 4.69 26.11
C LEU A 228 -22.90 6.09 26.35
N LYS A 229 -22.40 6.37 27.56
CA LYS A 229 -21.66 7.61 27.87
C LYS A 229 -20.38 7.78 27.06
N LYS A 230 -19.66 6.69 26.76
CA LYS A 230 -18.49 6.74 25.85
C LYS A 230 -18.92 6.98 24.41
N CYS A 231 -20.02 6.38 23.97
CA CYS A 231 -20.59 6.59 22.63
C CYS A 231 -21.06 8.03 22.45
N TYR A 232 -21.85 8.55 23.38
CA TYR A 232 -22.27 9.96 23.42
C TYR A 232 -21.08 10.90 23.35
N LYS A 233 -20.05 10.68 24.19
CA LYS A 233 -18.82 11.49 24.18
C LYS A 233 -18.15 11.53 22.82
N LYS A 234 -18.02 10.38 22.13
CA LYS A 234 -17.41 10.32 20.80
C LYS A 234 -18.25 11.09 19.76
N LEU A 235 -19.57 10.92 19.79
CA LEU A 235 -20.48 11.60 18.88
C LEU A 235 -20.49 13.11 19.11
N SER A 236 -20.64 13.57 20.36
CA SER A 236 -20.61 15.00 20.68
C SER A 236 -19.28 15.66 20.34
N MET A 237 -18.15 14.96 20.44
CA MET A 237 -16.86 15.49 19.99
C MET A 237 -16.76 15.56 18.47
N ALA A 238 -17.29 14.58 17.74
CA ALA A 238 -17.22 14.56 16.29
C ALA A 238 -18.08 15.65 15.65
N PHE A 239 -19.25 15.96 16.23
CA PHE A 239 -20.23 16.90 15.69
C PHE A 239 -20.29 18.23 16.47
N HIS A 240 -19.29 18.54 17.29
CA HIS A 240 -19.30 19.81 18.02
C HIS A 240 -19.12 21.00 17.04
N PRO A 241 -19.91 22.09 17.17
CA PRO A 241 -19.78 23.26 16.30
C PRO A 241 -18.38 23.87 16.31
N ASP A 242 -17.75 23.94 17.49
CA ASP A 242 -16.37 24.47 17.64
C ASP A 242 -15.30 23.64 16.91
N LEU A 243 -15.58 22.36 16.61
CA LEU A 243 -14.64 21.46 15.91
C LEU A 243 -14.94 21.32 14.41
N ASN A 244 -16.09 21.82 13.96
CA ASN A 244 -16.52 21.81 12.56
C ASN A 244 -16.87 23.22 12.06
N PRO A 245 -15.93 24.17 12.10
CA PRO A 245 -16.20 25.54 11.66
C PRO A 245 -16.55 25.55 10.16
N GLY A 246 -17.75 26.04 9.83
CA GLY A 246 -18.25 26.12 8.45
C GLY A 246 -19.17 24.98 8.03
N SER A 247 -19.39 23.98 8.88
CA SER A 247 -20.41 22.95 8.68
C SER A 247 -21.52 23.10 9.73
N ASP A 248 -22.77 23.21 9.28
CA ASP A 248 -23.91 23.26 10.19
C ASP A 248 -24.16 21.86 10.78
N THR A 249 -23.70 21.67 12.01
CA THR A 249 -23.81 20.41 12.77
C THR A 249 -24.94 20.46 13.81
N THR A 250 -25.84 21.43 13.66
CA THR A 250 -26.90 21.73 14.64
C THR A 250 -27.90 20.57 14.73
N GLU A 251 -28.29 19.96 13.61
CA GLU A 251 -29.25 18.85 13.57
C GLU A 251 -28.67 17.58 14.22
N GLU A 252 -27.42 17.26 13.94
CA GLU A 252 -26.70 16.12 14.54
C GLU A 252 -26.56 16.31 16.04
N MET A 253 -26.22 17.52 16.49
CA MET A 253 -26.13 17.83 17.92
C MET A 253 -27.49 17.77 18.63
N GLN A 254 -28.56 18.22 17.98
CA GLN A 254 -29.92 18.08 18.51
C GLN A 254 -30.30 16.60 18.65
N MET A 255 -30.00 15.78 17.64
CA MET A 255 -30.23 14.33 17.68
C MET A 255 -29.41 13.64 18.78
N ILE A 256 -28.13 14.00 18.93
CA ILE A 256 -27.24 13.46 19.97
C ILE A 256 -27.74 13.83 21.37
N ASN A 257 -28.25 15.05 21.57
CA ASN A 257 -28.85 15.47 22.83
C ASN A 257 -30.15 14.70 23.13
N LYS A 258 -30.98 14.44 22.12
CA LYS A 258 -32.18 13.60 22.28
C LYS A 258 -31.82 12.16 22.69
N LEU A 259 -30.79 11.57 22.06
CA LEU A 259 -30.29 10.25 22.41
C LEU A 259 -29.78 10.19 23.86
N LYS A 260 -29.13 11.25 24.35
CA LYS A 260 -28.68 11.36 25.75
C LYS A 260 -29.86 11.25 26.73
N GLU A 261 -30.94 11.98 26.45
CA GLU A 261 -32.16 11.95 27.27
C GLU A 261 -32.82 10.57 27.24
N GLU A 262 -32.95 9.96 26.06
CA GLU A 262 -33.52 8.62 25.87
C GLU A 262 -32.69 7.52 26.55
N TRP A 263 -31.37 7.65 26.56
CA TRP A 263 -30.46 6.72 27.24
C TRP A 263 -30.39 6.94 28.76
N GLY A 264 -30.92 8.06 29.26
CA GLY A 264 -30.90 8.42 30.67
C GLY A 264 -29.47 8.55 31.22
N ILE A 265 -28.60 9.23 30.47
CA ILE A 265 -27.16 9.41 30.78
C ILE A 265 -26.68 10.86 30.88
#